data_AF-A0A847L737-F1
#
_entry.id   AF-A0A847L737-F1
#
_cell.length_a   1.000
_cell.length_b   1.000
_cell.length_c   1.000
_cell.angle_alpha   90.00
_cell.angle_beta   90.00
_cell.angle_gamma   90.00
#
_symmetry.space_group_name_H-M   'P 1'
#
loop_
_entity.id
_entity.type
_entity.pdbx_description
1 polymer ?
#
loop_
_entity_poly.entity_id
_entity_poly.type
_entity_poly.pdbx_seq_one_letter_code
_entity_poly.pdbx_strand_id
1 'polypeptide(L)'
;MKNTITMGNDEFILYIRKNYNCSLTNDRIGRMTQKWILENSKGINKDKDIVRGVPCLWQSSRMRKTYGMRLPRTASQITFNRKLLPKLYTFLDEVGEKFSTDELWSDLIRKKLDADEALMPK
;
A
#
# COMPACT_ATOMS: atom_id res chain seq x y z
N MET A 1 -3.29 -20.40 -20.52
CA MET A 1 -3.52 -19.15 -19.73
C MET A 1 -2.44 -19.02 -18.67
N LYS A 2 -1.89 -17.81 -18.44
CA LYS A 2 -0.96 -17.59 -17.32
C LYS A 2 -1.73 -17.66 -16.00
N ASN A 3 -1.32 -18.58 -15.12
CA ASN A 3 -1.91 -18.77 -13.78
C ASN A 3 -1.34 -17.80 -12.74
N THR A 4 -0.28 -17.09 -13.08
CA THR A 4 0.36 -16.10 -12.22
C THR A 4 0.24 -14.69 -12.81
N ILE A 5 0.32 -13.70 -11.93
CA ILE A 5 0.37 -12.28 -12.25
C ILE A 5 1.45 -11.64 -11.39
N THR A 6 2.13 -10.63 -11.93
CA THR A 6 3.05 -9.77 -11.19
C THR A 6 2.37 -8.43 -10.97
N MET A 7 2.26 -8.01 -9.71
CA MET A 7 1.68 -6.73 -9.33
C MET A 7 2.52 -6.06 -8.26
N GLY A 8 2.47 -4.73 -8.24
CA GLY A 8 3.22 -3.94 -7.29
C GLY A 8 2.41 -3.58 -6.04
N ASN A 9 3.12 -3.47 -4.91
CA ASN A 9 2.54 -2.92 -3.68
C ASN A 9 1.95 -1.53 -3.91
N ASP A 10 2.52 -0.81 -4.85
CA ASP A 10 2.10 0.50 -5.26
C ASP A 10 0.66 0.43 -5.80
N GLU A 11 0.33 -0.49 -6.71
CA GLU A 11 -1.03 -0.65 -7.27
C GLU A 11 -2.08 -0.85 -6.19
N PHE A 12 -1.78 -1.63 -5.15
CA PHE A 12 -2.67 -1.87 -4.02
C PHE A 12 -2.83 -0.63 -3.13
N ILE A 13 -1.73 0.10 -2.90
CA ILE A 13 -1.78 1.40 -2.20
C ILE A 13 -2.67 2.36 -2.98
N LEU A 14 -2.51 2.43 -4.29
CA LEU A 14 -3.29 3.32 -5.14
C LEU A 14 -4.78 2.98 -5.10
N TYR A 15 -5.13 1.69 -5.09
CA TYR A 15 -6.51 1.24 -4.93
C TYR A 15 -7.13 1.77 -3.63
N ILE A 16 -6.48 1.54 -2.49
CA ILE A 16 -7.00 2.04 -1.19
C ILE A 16 -7.11 3.56 -1.21
N ARG A 17 -6.09 4.25 -1.73
CA ARG A 17 -6.08 5.73 -1.79
C ARG A 17 -7.15 6.32 -2.70
N LYS A 18 -7.61 5.60 -3.72
CA LYS A 18 -8.67 6.10 -4.61
C LYS A 18 -10.07 5.92 -4.02
N ASN A 19 -10.25 4.91 -3.18
CA ASN A 19 -11.58 4.48 -2.74
C ASN A 19 -11.88 4.82 -1.27
N TYR A 20 -10.86 5.08 -0.45
CA TYR A 20 -11.03 5.26 0.99
C TYR A 20 -10.19 6.42 1.54
N ASN A 21 -10.74 7.17 2.50
CA ASN A 21 -9.97 8.12 3.31
C ASN A 21 -9.21 7.37 4.42
N CYS A 22 -8.28 6.51 4.01
CA CYS A 22 -7.60 5.59 4.91
C CYS A 22 -6.49 6.30 5.73
N SER A 23 -6.57 6.20 7.05
CA SER A 23 -5.59 6.79 7.99
C SER A 23 -4.21 6.12 8.00
N LEU A 24 -4.10 4.89 7.50
CA LEU A 24 -2.84 4.15 7.46
C LEU A 24 -1.81 4.83 6.57
N THR A 25 -0.52 4.60 6.83
CA THR A 25 0.55 5.06 5.95
C THR A 25 0.74 4.12 4.74
N ASN A 26 1.30 4.62 3.63
CA ASN A 26 1.53 3.83 2.41
C ASN A 26 2.42 2.60 2.67
N ASP A 27 3.43 2.74 3.52
CA ASP A 27 4.30 1.63 3.91
C ASP A 27 3.56 0.57 4.73
N ARG A 28 2.61 0.98 5.58
CA ARG A 28 1.80 0.07 6.38
C ARG A 28 0.81 -0.70 5.52
N ILE A 29 0.14 -0.02 4.59
CA ILE A 29 -0.72 -0.67 3.57
C ILE A 29 0.10 -1.71 2.79
N GLY A 30 1.24 -1.31 2.21
CA GLY A 30 2.08 -2.21 1.43
C GLY A 30 2.55 -3.45 2.22
N ARG A 31 2.96 -3.29 3.49
CA ARG A 31 3.34 -4.43 4.35
C ARG A 31 2.17 -5.36 4.65
N MET A 32 0.99 -4.82 4.92
CA MET A 32 -0.22 -5.61 5.18
C MET A 32 -0.61 -6.42 3.94
N THR A 33 -0.64 -5.78 2.78
CA THR A 33 -0.97 -6.45 1.51
C THR A 33 0.02 -7.54 1.16
N GLN A 34 1.32 -7.26 1.25
CA GLN A 34 2.36 -8.26 1.00
C GLN A 34 2.24 -9.45 1.96
N LYS A 35 2.03 -9.19 3.26
CA LYS A 35 1.82 -10.25 4.25
C LYS A 35 0.63 -11.13 3.88
N TRP A 36 -0.50 -10.51 3.56
CA TRP A 36 -1.72 -11.23 3.18
C TRP A 36 -1.50 -12.13 1.95
N ILE A 37 -0.82 -11.62 0.91
CA ILE A 37 -0.51 -12.40 -0.29
C ILE A 37 0.36 -13.62 0.06
N LEU A 38 1.38 -13.45 0.92
CA LEU A 38 2.25 -14.55 1.33
C LEU A 38 1.52 -15.62 2.15
N GLU A 39 0.57 -15.23 2.99
CA GLU A 39 -0.22 -16.16 3.81
C GLU A 39 -1.27 -16.92 3.00
N ASN A 40 -1.80 -16.30 1.93
CA ASN A 40 -2.89 -16.87 1.12
C ASN A 40 -2.41 -17.53 -0.17
N SER A 41 -1.15 -17.34 -0.55
CA SER A 41 -0.59 -17.91 -1.77
C SER A 41 0.31 -19.09 -1.46
N LYS A 42 -0.11 -20.27 -1.92
CA LYS A 42 0.69 -21.50 -1.77
C LYS A 42 1.93 -21.42 -2.66
N GLY A 43 3.10 -21.62 -2.05
CA GLY A 43 4.35 -21.83 -2.77
C GLY A 43 5.08 -20.56 -3.25
N ILE A 44 4.73 -19.37 -2.74
CA ILE A 44 5.53 -18.17 -3.02
C ILE A 44 6.90 -18.31 -2.37
N ASN A 45 7.94 -18.13 -3.17
CA ASN A 45 9.32 -18.00 -2.72
C ASN A 45 9.68 -16.51 -2.60
N LYS A 46 10.04 -16.05 -1.40
CA LYS A 46 10.34 -14.63 -1.13
C LYS A 46 11.51 -14.06 -1.94
N ASP A 47 12.42 -14.91 -2.42
CA ASP A 47 13.63 -14.49 -3.14
C ASP A 47 13.42 -14.49 -4.66
N LYS A 48 12.51 -15.33 -5.17
CA LYS A 48 12.23 -15.43 -6.62
C LYS A 48 11.00 -14.63 -7.05
N ASP A 49 9.97 -14.62 -6.21
CA ASP A 49 8.67 -14.07 -6.57
C ASP A 49 8.48 -12.63 -6.09
N ILE A 50 9.43 -12.07 -5.32
CA ILE A 50 9.38 -10.70 -4.84
C ILE A 50 10.61 -9.93 -5.32
N VAL A 51 10.38 -8.94 -6.17
CA VAL A 51 11.41 -7.99 -6.60
C VAL A 51 11.21 -6.69 -5.84
N ARG A 52 12.22 -6.24 -5.08
CA ARG A 52 12.16 -5.00 -4.29
C ARG A 52 12.74 -3.82 -5.06
N GLY A 53 12.31 -2.61 -4.69
CA GLY A 53 12.91 -1.39 -5.20
C GLY A 53 12.60 -1.08 -6.68
N VAL A 54 11.53 -1.66 -7.23
CA VAL A 54 11.13 -1.42 -8.62
C VAL A 54 10.54 -0.01 -8.74
N PRO A 55 10.97 0.82 -9.70
CA PRO A 55 10.39 2.14 -9.93
C PRO A 55 8.88 2.09 -10.21
N CYS A 56 8.09 2.86 -9.45
CA CYS A 56 6.65 2.97 -9.68
C CYS A 56 6.36 3.83 -10.93
N LEU A 57 5.41 3.39 -11.75
CA LEU A 57 5.13 4.03 -13.05
C LEU A 57 4.50 5.42 -12.94
N TRP A 58 3.87 5.75 -11.80
CA TRP A 58 3.27 7.08 -11.58
C TRP A 58 4.25 8.16 -11.16
N GLN A 59 5.55 7.86 -11.01
CA GLN A 59 6.57 8.88 -10.73
C GLN A 59 6.56 10.03 -11.76
N SER A 60 6.17 9.74 -13.01
CA SER A 60 6.13 10.71 -14.12
C SER A 60 4.86 11.56 -14.13
N SER A 61 3.80 11.13 -13.43
CA SER A 61 2.55 11.88 -13.37
C SER A 61 2.73 13.08 -12.45
N ARG A 62 2.29 14.27 -12.89
CA ARG A 62 2.27 15.49 -12.05
C ARG A 62 1.39 15.33 -10.78
N MET A 63 0.68 14.20 -10.64
CA MET A 63 -0.02 13.76 -9.45
C MET A 63 0.96 13.32 -8.34
N ARG A 64 1.74 14.26 -7.82
CA ARG A 64 2.58 14.03 -6.62
C ARG A 64 1.76 13.87 -5.32
N LYS A 65 0.44 14.07 -5.38
CA LYS A 65 -0.46 14.11 -4.23
C LYS A 65 -1.73 13.33 -4.54
N THR A 66 -1.78 12.05 -4.18
CA THR A 66 -3.07 11.39 -3.92
C THR A 66 -3.33 11.52 -2.43
N TYR A 67 -4.37 12.27 -2.05
CA TYR A 67 -4.80 12.45 -0.65
C TYR A 67 -3.67 12.91 0.31
N GLY A 68 -2.90 13.92 -0.09
CA GLY A 68 -1.81 14.48 0.73
C GLY A 68 -0.56 13.60 0.85
N MET A 69 -0.63 12.33 0.46
CA MET A 69 0.46 11.36 0.49
C MET A 69 1.30 11.43 -0.79
N ARG A 70 2.62 11.46 -0.63
CA ARG A 70 3.52 11.12 -1.75
C ARG A 70 3.41 9.61 -1.95
N LEU A 71 2.97 9.20 -3.14
CA LEU A 71 3.08 7.80 -3.53
C LEU A 71 4.56 7.37 -3.47
N PRO A 72 4.84 6.11 -3.13
CA PRO A 72 6.21 5.63 -3.04
C PRO A 72 6.91 5.81 -4.41
N ARG A 73 8.20 6.16 -4.37
CA ARG A 73 9.04 6.21 -5.57
C ARG A 73 9.24 4.79 -6.10
N THR A 74 9.60 3.86 -5.22
CA THR A 74 9.80 2.46 -5.58
C THR A 74 8.89 1.57 -4.77
N ALA A 75 8.54 0.42 -5.31
CA ALA A 75 7.73 -0.57 -4.63
C ALA A 75 8.21 -1.99 -4.92
N SER A 76 7.81 -2.90 -4.04
CA SER A 76 7.98 -4.32 -4.28
C SER A 76 6.96 -4.79 -5.32
N GLN A 77 7.43 -5.58 -6.28
CA GLN A 77 6.62 -6.34 -7.23
C GLN A 77 6.53 -7.78 -6.74
N ILE A 78 5.33 -8.35 -6.72
CA ILE A 78 5.07 -9.70 -6.22
C ILE A 78 4.41 -10.50 -7.33
N THR A 79 4.97 -11.67 -7.63
CA THR A 79 4.38 -12.65 -8.56
C THR A 79 3.60 -13.70 -7.77
N PHE A 80 2.31 -13.84 -8.05
CA PHE A 80 1.43 -14.75 -7.31
C PHE A 80 0.31 -15.32 -8.17
N ASN A 81 -0.45 -16.28 -7.64
CA ASN A 81 -1.57 -16.90 -8.35
C ASN A 81 -2.71 -15.89 -8.57
N ARG A 82 -3.04 -15.61 -9.83
CA ARG A 82 -4.08 -14.61 -10.18
C ARG A 82 -5.48 -14.95 -9.66
N LYS A 83 -5.74 -16.21 -9.29
CA LYS A 83 -7.03 -16.62 -8.69
C LYS A 83 -7.24 -16.01 -7.30
N LEU A 84 -6.20 -15.46 -6.68
CA LEU A 84 -6.30 -14.76 -5.39
C LEU A 84 -6.85 -13.34 -5.53
N LEU A 85 -6.86 -12.76 -6.74
CA LEU A 85 -7.24 -11.36 -6.94
C LEU A 85 -8.60 -11.00 -6.31
N PRO A 86 -9.69 -11.77 -6.50
CA PRO A 86 -10.97 -11.42 -5.88
C PRO A 86 -10.88 -11.30 -4.36
N LYS A 87 -10.27 -12.30 -3.71
CA LYS A 87 -10.08 -12.30 -2.25
C LYS A 87 -9.13 -11.21 -1.77
N LEU A 88 -8.11 -10.90 -2.56
CA LEU A 88 -7.17 -9.83 -2.27
C LEU A 88 -7.88 -8.47 -2.27
N TYR A 89 -8.75 -8.21 -3.25
CA TYR A 89 -9.50 -6.96 -3.29
C TYR A 89 -10.52 -6.86 -2.15
N THR A 90 -11.21 -7.96 -1.79
CA THR A 90 -12.04 -7.98 -0.57
C THR A 90 -11.23 -7.60 0.67
N PHE A 91 -10.01 -8.14 0.83
CA PHE A 91 -9.14 -7.74 1.93
C PHE A 91 -8.74 -6.26 1.87
N LEU A 92 -8.48 -5.71 0.69
CA LEU A 92 -8.16 -4.28 0.55
C LEU A 92 -9.36 -3.40 0.92
N ASP A 93 -10.58 -3.83 0.59
CA ASP A 93 -11.81 -3.15 0.98
C ASP A 93 -11.97 -3.15 2.51
N GLU A 94 -11.81 -4.31 3.15
CA GLU A 94 -11.84 -4.44 4.62
C GLU A 94 -10.79 -3.53 5.30
N VAL A 95 -9.57 -3.45 4.75
CA VAL A 95 -8.53 -2.53 5.24
C VAL A 95 -8.94 -1.08 5.02
N GLY A 96 -9.48 -0.75 3.85
CA GLY A 96 -9.95 0.59 3.51
C GLY A 96 -11.03 1.07 4.47
N GLU A 97 -12.05 0.26 4.71
CA GLU A 97 -13.18 0.54 5.59
C GLU A 97 -12.76 0.63 7.05
N LYS A 98 -12.03 -0.37 7.55
CA LYS A 98 -11.62 -0.46 8.96
C LYS A 98 -10.77 0.72 9.42
N PHE A 99 -9.96 1.27 8.51
CA PHE A 99 -9.07 2.39 8.81
C PHE A 99 -9.52 3.69 8.15
N SER A 100 -10.74 3.74 7.64
CA SER A 100 -11.36 4.97 7.17
C SER A 100 -11.54 5.93 8.33
N THR A 101 -11.42 7.22 8.06
CA THR A 101 -11.60 8.28 9.04
C THR A 101 -12.36 9.43 8.41
N ASP A 102 -13.18 10.12 9.21
CA ASP A 102 -13.82 11.37 8.83
C ASP A 102 -12.89 12.57 9.05
N GLU A 103 -11.78 12.39 9.77
CA GLU A 103 -10.75 13.42 9.93
C GLU A 103 -9.99 13.62 8.62
N LEU A 104 -9.78 14.88 8.27
CA LEU A 104 -8.93 15.25 7.14
C LEU A 104 -7.49 14.80 7.42
N TRP A 105 -6.90 14.04 6.50
CA TRP A 105 -5.57 13.47 6.71
C TRP A 105 -4.49 14.56 6.92
N SER A 106 -4.69 15.78 6.38
CA SER A 106 -3.85 16.94 6.68
C SER A 106 -3.74 17.19 8.19
N ASP A 107 -4.84 16.99 8.90
CA ASP A 107 -4.95 17.25 10.33
C ASP A 107 -4.31 16.10 11.11
N LEU A 108 -4.43 14.87 10.62
CA LEU A 108 -3.72 13.70 11.16
C LEU A 108 -2.20 13.78 11.00
N ILE A 109 -1.70 14.24 9.84
CA ILE A 109 -0.24 14.47 9.68
C ILE A 109 0.21 15.56 10.64
N ARG A 110 -0.51 16.68 10.69
CA ARG A 110 -0.13 17.81 11.53
C ARG A 110 -0.03 17.37 12.99
N LYS A 111 -1.06 16.70 13.51
CA LYS A 111 -1.04 16.10 14.85
C LYS A 111 0.16 15.16 15.04
N LYS A 112 0.52 14.36 14.03
CA LYS A 112 1.64 13.41 14.12
C LYS A 112 3.02 14.10 14.10
N LEU A 113 3.20 15.11 13.25
CA LEU A 113 4.43 15.91 13.20
C LEU A 113 4.62 16.69 14.50
N ASP A 114 3.54 17.31 15.00
CA ASP A 114 3.55 18.05 16.27
C ASP A 114 3.88 17.11 17.45
N ALA A 115 3.39 15.86 17.42
CA ALA A 115 3.70 14.85 18.44
C ALA A 115 5.15 14.32 18.35
N ASP A 116 5.67 14.09 17.15
CA ASP A 116 7.06 13.64 16.95
C ASP A 116 8.07 14.75 17.35
N GLU A 117 7.74 16.03 17.16
CA GLU A 117 8.55 17.17 17.60
C GLU A 117 8.56 17.33 19.13
N ALA A 118 7.43 17.09 19.79
CA ALA A 118 7.32 17.13 21.26
C ALA A 118 8.13 16.04 21.97
N LEU A 119 8.51 14.98 21.26
CA LEU A 119 9.28 13.84 21.79
C LEU A 119 10.81 13.97 21.56
N MET A 120 11.28 15.00 20.85
CA MET A 120 12.71 15.24 20.70
C MET A 120 13.26 16.00 21.92
N PRO A 121 14.22 15.44 22.68
CA PRO A 121 14.85 16.17 23.78
C PRO A 121 15.63 17.37 23.22
N LYS A 122 15.47 18.52 23.90
CA LYS A 122 16.18 19.78 23.59
C LYS A 122 17.69 19.66 23.80
#